data_AF-A0A137R0P4-F1
#
_entry.id   AF-A0A137R0P4-F1
#
_cell.length_a   1.000
_cell.length_b   1.000
_cell.length_c   1.000
_cell.angle_alpha   90.00
_cell.angle_beta   90.00
_cell.angle_gamma   90.00
#
_symmetry.space_group_name_H-M   'P 1'
#
loop_
_entity.id
_entity.type
_entity.pdbx_description
1 polymer ?
#
loop_
_entity_poly.entity_id
_entity_poly.type
_entity_poly.pdbx_seq_one_letter_code
_entity_poly.pdbx_strand_id
1 'polypeptide(L)' 'VETDAKYLLGMLNNSNKMPNTTINHWVDYIRTSFQFILIHKKRKTFSPDGLSRKK' A
#
# COMPACT_ATOMS: atom_id res chain seq x y z
N VAL A 1 -9.22 2.02 2.20
CA VAL A 1 -7.92 2.65 2.53
C VAL A 1 -7.46 3.48 1.34
N GLU A 2 -7.10 4.73 1.56
CA GLU A 2 -6.64 5.65 0.49
C GLU A 2 -5.13 5.87 0.61
N THR A 3 -4.39 5.69 -0.49
CA THR A 3 -2.92 5.84 -0.47
C THR A 3 -2.40 6.50 -1.75
N ASP A 4 -1.40 7.37 -1.58
CA ASP A 4 -0.66 7.98 -2.70
C ASP A 4 0.41 7.02 -3.28
N ALA A 5 0.69 5.91 -2.60
CA ALA A 5 1.69 4.95 -3.05
C ALA A 5 1.11 4.02 -4.14
N LYS A 6 1.27 4.43 -5.41
CA LYS A 6 0.95 3.59 -6.58
C LYS A 6 1.66 2.23 -6.54
N TYR A 7 2.85 2.19 -5.93
CA TYR A 7 3.62 0.96 -5.75
C TYR A 7 2.89 -0.04 -4.84
N LEU A 8 2.33 0.39 -3.69
CA LEU A 8 1.56 -0.48 -2.79
C LEU A 8 0.33 -1.07 -3.48
N LEU A 9 -0.37 -0.27 -4.30
CA LEU A 9 -1.49 -0.76 -5.10
C LEU A 9 -1.03 -1.83 -6.11
N GLY A 10 0.11 -1.62 -6.77
CA GLY A 10 0.69 -2.60 -7.70
C GLY A 10 1.09 -3.91 -7.01
N MET A 11 1.72 -3.82 -5.84
CA MET A 11 2.15 -4.97 -5.03
C MET A 11 0.96 -5.79 -4.53
N LEU A 12 -0.06 -5.11 -4.00
CA LEU A 12 -1.28 -5.78 -3.54
C LEU A 12 -2.07 -6.33 -4.71
N ASN A 13 -2.04 -5.76 -5.92
CA ASN A 13 -2.76 -6.35 -7.05
C ASN A 13 -1.99 -7.46 -7.78
N ASN A 14 -0.65 -7.52 -7.66
CA ASN A 14 0.20 -8.48 -8.37
C ASN A 14 1.15 -9.24 -7.41
N SER A 15 0.60 -9.96 -6.42
CA SER A 15 1.42 -10.66 -5.41
C SER A 15 2.38 -11.70 -6.01
N ASN A 16 1.99 -12.34 -7.12
CA ASN A 16 2.75 -13.45 -7.71
C ASN A 16 4.01 -13.05 -8.50
N LYS A 17 4.35 -11.76 -8.60
CA LYS A 17 5.47 -11.28 -9.43
C LYS A 17 6.53 -10.50 -8.65
N MET A 18 6.45 -10.48 -7.32
CA MET A 18 7.40 -9.73 -6.51
C MET A 18 8.63 -10.57 -6.15
N PRO A 19 9.86 -10.07 -6.43
CA PRO A 19 11.10 -10.82 -6.24
C PRO A 19 11.55 -10.93 -4.77
N ASN A 20 10.84 -10.29 -3.83
CA ASN A 20 11.23 -10.24 -2.43
C ASN A 20 10.25 -11.03 -1.54
N THR A 21 10.75 -12.11 -0.94
CA THR A 21 10.01 -13.02 -0.07
C THR A 21 9.37 -12.32 1.13
N THR A 22 10.06 -11.37 1.76
CA THR A 22 9.54 -10.63 2.92
C THR A 22 8.32 -9.81 2.55
N ILE A 23 8.31 -9.23 1.35
CA ILE A 23 7.19 -8.42 0.87
C ILE A 23 5.98 -9.32 0.56
N ASN A 24 6.21 -10.50 -0.02
CA ASN A 24 5.13 -11.44 -0.32
C ASN A 24 4.41 -11.87 0.96
N HIS A 25 5.16 -12.18 2.02
CA HIS A 25 4.56 -12.50 3.33
C HIS A 25 3.72 -11.35 3.90
N TRP A 26 4.17 -10.11 3.78
CA TRP A 26 3.39 -8.95 4.21
C TRP A 26 2.12 -8.75 3.39
N VAL A 27 2.18 -8.96 2.07
CA VAL A 27 1.01 -8.88 1.19
C VAL A 27 -0.03 -9.93 1.54
N ASP A 28 0.41 -11.17 1.77
CA ASP A 28 -0.48 -12.27 2.14
C ASP A 28 -1.11 -12.05 3.51
N TYR A 29 -0.33 -11.60 4.50
CA TYR A 29 -0.83 -11.24 5.82
C TYR A 29 -1.90 -10.15 5.74
N ILE A 30 -1.65 -9.07 5.00
CA ILE A 30 -2.60 -7.96 4.86
C ILE A 30 -3.89 -8.41 4.17
N ARG A 31 -3.79 -9.26 3.14
CA ARG A 31 -4.96 -9.82 2.44
C ARG A 31 -5.81 -10.74 3.32
N THR A 32 -5.16 -11.60 4.10
CA THR A 32 -5.85 -12.60 4.91
C THR A 32 -6.41 -12.01 6.19
N SER A 33 -5.74 -11.01 6.76
CA SER A 33 -6.11 -10.42 8.04
C SER A 33 -7.14 -9.30 7.92
N PHE A 34 -7.30 -8.70 6.73
CA PHE A 34 -8.15 -7.52 6.55
C PHE A 34 -8.99 -7.57 5.28
N GLN A 35 -10.28 -7.22 5.39
CA GLN A 35 -11.14 -6.93 4.24
C GLN A 35 -11.15 -5.42 4.01
N PHE A 36 -10.56 -4.97 2.90
CA PHE A 36 -10.53 -3.56 2.55
C PHE A 36 -10.52 -3.35 1.04
N ILE A 37 -10.99 -2.17 0.63
CA ILE A 37 -10.83 -1.68 -0.73
C ILE A 37 -9.67 -0.69 -0.73
N LEU A 38 -8.68 -0.93 -1.57
CA LEU A 38 -7.54 -0.03 -1.76
C LEU A 38 -7.83 0.92 -2.92
N ILE A 39 -7.81 2.22 -2.64
CA ILE A 39 -8.03 3.25 -3.64
C ILE A 39 -6.76 4.10 -3.71
N HIS A 40 -6.13 4.14 -4.89
CA HIS A 40 -5.04 5.07 -5.12
C HIS A 40 -5.61 6.46 -5.37
N LYS A 41 -5.19 7.43 -4.56
CA LYS A 41 -5.47 8.86 -4.78
C LYS A 41 -4.17 9.60 -4.99
N LYS A 42 -4.08 10.39 -6.05
CA LYS A 42 -2.91 11.22 -6.35
C LYS A 42 -2.68 12.24 -5.23
N ARG A 43 -1.42 12.45 -4.87
CA ARG A 43 -0.92 13.37 -3.82
C ARG A 43 -1.52 14.77 -3.83
N LYS A 44 -2.00 15.27 -4.98
CA LYS A 44 -2.64 16.60 -5.08
C LYS A 44 -3.81 16.78 -4.11
N THR A 45 -4.48 15.71 -3.68
CA THR A 45 -5.61 15.77 -2.74
C THR A 45 -5.19 15.78 -1.27
N PHE A 46 -3.92 15.49 -0.96
CA PHE A 46 -3.42 15.43 0.42
C PHE A 46 -2.30 16.46 0.58
N SER A 47 -2.55 17.50 1.38
CA SER A 47 -1.48 18.36 1.90
C SER A 47 -0.40 17.44 2.51
N PRO A 48 0.91 17.71 2.32
CA PRO A 48 1.93 16.72 2.60
C PRO A 48 1.77 16.28 4.07
N ASP A 49 1.51 14.99 4.27
CA ASP A 49 0.99 14.47 5.53
C ASP A 49 1.93 14.87 6.69
N GLY A 50 1.41 15.64 7.63
CA GLY A 50 2.18 16.19 8.75
C GLY A 50 2.53 15.11 9.78
N LEU A 51 1.84 13.96 9.74
CA LEU A 51 2.09 12.82 10.63
C LEU A 51 3.35 12.06 10.20
N SER A 52 3.52 11.82 8.90
CA SER A 52 4.70 11.14 8.35
C SER A 52 6.01 11.95 8.44
N ARG A 53 5.95 13.25 8.76
CA ARG A 53 7.10 14.15 8.87
C ARG A 53 7.35 14.70 10.29
N LYS A 54 6.74 14.12 11.32
CA LYS A 54 7.20 14.37 12.69
C LYS A 54 8.55 13.68 12.88
N LYS A 55 9.62 14.47 12.92
CA LYS A 55 10.93 14.05 13.42
C LYS A 55 10.87 13.84 14.92
#